data_AF-A0A1M4MLM9-F1
#
_entry.id   AF-A0A1M4MLM9-F1
#
_cell.length_a   1.000
_cell.length_b   1.000
_cell.length_c   1.000
_cell.angle_alpha   90.00
_cell.angle_beta   90.00
_cell.angle_gamma   90.00
#
_symmetry.space_group_name_H-M   'P 1'
#
loop_
_entity.id
_entity.type
_entity.pdbx_description
1 polymer ?
#
loop_
_entity_poly.entity_id
_entity_poly.type
_entity_poly.pdbx_seq_one_letter_code
_entity_poly.pdbx_strand_id
1 'polypeptide(L)'
;MTDSETSFWTPARIGAVIAIILLVVALAVLVSLPQNKFEPADLLQPRYAADADLGYWMVYEYDPEVDVYHLLVVMQHDNGTFEWLEGDGIWLPRPAVEGTFRVIGSFDPRKDHLR
;
A
#
# COMPACT_ATOMS: atom_id res chain seq x y z
N MET A 1 43.51 -42.21 26.17
CA MET A 1 42.65 -42.03 24.98
C MET A 1 42.05 -40.65 25.11
N THR A 2 42.68 -39.65 24.52
CA THR A 2 42.22 -38.26 24.54
C THR A 2 41.23 -38.10 23.41
N ASP A 3 39.94 -38.02 23.73
CA ASP A 3 38.93 -37.54 22.78
C ASP A 3 39.21 -36.07 22.51
N SER A 4 39.86 -35.79 21.39
CA SER A 4 39.84 -34.46 20.79
C SER A 4 38.44 -34.26 20.20
N GLU A 5 37.50 -33.77 21.01
CA GLU A 5 36.23 -33.22 20.51
C GLU A 5 36.57 -32.08 19.54
N THR A 6 36.55 -32.37 18.25
CA THR A 6 36.54 -31.33 17.22
C THR A 6 35.23 -30.57 17.37
N SER A 7 35.29 -29.40 18.02
CA SER A 7 34.14 -28.51 18.18
C SER A 7 33.46 -28.32 16.83
N PHE A 8 32.17 -28.65 16.76
CA PHE A 8 31.32 -28.42 15.58
C PHE A 8 31.32 -26.95 15.16
N TRP A 9 31.61 -26.04 16.09
CA TRP A 9 31.64 -24.59 15.91
C TRP A 9 33.05 -24.10 15.58
N THR A 10 33.37 -24.07 14.29
CA THR A 10 34.52 -23.33 13.79
C THR A 10 34.18 -21.84 13.64
N PRO A 11 35.16 -20.93 13.70
CA PRO A 11 34.93 -19.49 13.50
C PRO A 11 34.17 -19.17 12.19
N ALA A 12 34.46 -19.91 11.12
CA ALA A 12 33.76 -19.77 9.84
C ALA A 12 32.26 -20.10 9.96
N ARG A 13 31.92 -21.15 10.72
CA ARG A 13 30.52 -21.57 10.92
C ARG A 13 29.75 -20.56 11.76
N ILE A 14 30.40 -20.00 12.79
CA ILE A 14 29.83 -18.93 13.60
C ILE A 14 29.52 -17.71 12.72
N GLY A 15 30.47 -17.29 11.88
CA GLY A 15 30.28 -16.18 10.94
C GLY A 15 29.12 -16.41 9.98
N ALA A 16 29.01 -17.63 9.42
CA ALA A 16 27.90 -18.00 8.53
C ALA A 16 26.54 -17.91 9.24
N VAL A 17 26.44 -18.41 10.48
CA VAL A 17 25.19 -18.35 11.25
C VAL A 17 24.79 -16.91 11.56
N ILE A 18 25.74 -16.06 11.96
CA ILE A 18 25.47 -14.63 12.19
C ILE A 18 24.97 -13.96 10.91
N ALA A 19 25.62 -14.20 9.77
CA ALA A 19 25.19 -13.63 8.50
C ALA A 19 23.78 -14.05 8.10
N ILE A 20 23.42 -15.33 8.31
CA ILE A 20 22.08 -15.85 8.05
C ILE A 20 21.05 -15.18 8.97
N ILE A 21 21.34 -15.06 10.27
CA ILE A 21 20.43 -14.41 11.22
C ILE A 21 20.19 -12.95 10.80
N LEU A 22 21.25 -12.21 10.47
CA LEU A 22 21.14 -10.82 10.02
C LEU A 22 20.31 -10.70 8.73
N LEU A 23 20.50 -11.62 7.78
CA LEU A 23 19.69 -11.67 6.56
C LEU A 23 18.21 -11.92 6.85
N VAL A 24 17.90 -12.87 7.74
CA VAL A 24 16.52 -13.17 8.14
C VAL A 24 15.88 -11.97 8.82
N VAL A 25 16.60 -11.29 9.72
CA VAL A 25 16.11 -10.07 10.37
C VAL A 25 15.87 -8.95 9.36
N ALA A 26 16.80 -8.74 8.42
CA ALA A 26 16.64 -7.73 7.37
C ALA A 26 15.41 -8.00 6.48
N LEU A 27 15.20 -9.27 6.10
CA LEU A 27 14.02 -9.70 5.36
C LEU A 27 12.73 -9.50 6.16
N ALA A 28 12.73 -9.84 7.45
CA ALA A 28 11.58 -9.64 8.33
C ALA A 28 11.19 -8.16 8.43
N VAL A 29 12.18 -7.25 8.53
CA VAL A 29 11.93 -5.80 8.51
C VAL A 29 11.36 -5.37 7.15
N LEU A 30 11.95 -5.83 6.05
CA LEU A 30 11.51 -5.48 4.70
C LEU A 30 10.04 -5.87 4.44
N VAL A 31 9.63 -7.07 4.84
CA VAL A 31 8.24 -7.54 4.68
C VAL A 31 7.26 -6.93 5.68
N SER A 32 7.76 -6.30 6.74
CA SER A 32 6.94 -5.57 7.73
C SER A 32 6.69 -4.11 7.32
N LEU A 33 7.40 -3.61 6.29
CA LEU A 33 7.15 -2.27 5.77
C LEU A 33 5.76 -2.22 5.12
N PRO A 34 5.01 -1.12 5.33
CA PRO A 34 3.66 -1.00 4.81
C PRO A 34 3.70 -0.94 3.26
N GLN A 35 3.31 -2.04 2.63
CA GLN A 35 3.31 -2.21 1.16
C GLN A 35 2.15 -1.45 0.51
N ASN A 36 2.41 -0.51 -0.39
CA ASN A 36 1.33 0.17 -1.11
C ASN A 36 0.45 -0.85 -1.84
N LYS A 37 -0.87 -0.70 -1.75
CA LYS A 37 -1.85 -1.63 -2.33
C LYS A 37 -2.63 -1.03 -3.49
N PHE A 38 -2.75 0.29 -3.52
CA PHE A 38 -3.49 1.00 -4.54
C PHE A 38 -2.57 1.94 -5.30
N GLU A 39 -2.74 2.00 -6.60
CA GLU A 39 -1.95 2.89 -7.44
C GLU A 39 -2.59 4.28 -7.50
N PRO A 40 -1.81 5.34 -7.75
CA PRO A 40 -2.35 6.65 -8.09
C PRO A 40 -3.37 6.53 -9.22
N ALA A 41 -4.47 7.26 -9.07
CA ALA A 41 -5.66 7.25 -9.91
C ALA A 41 -6.56 6.01 -9.81
N ASP A 42 -6.31 5.05 -8.92
CA ASP A 42 -7.27 3.99 -8.66
C ASP A 42 -8.60 4.56 -8.14
N LEU A 43 -9.69 4.15 -8.78
CA LEU A 43 -11.05 4.49 -8.40
C LEU A 43 -11.58 3.48 -7.40
N LEU A 44 -12.00 4.00 -6.27
CA LEU A 44 -12.45 3.29 -5.09
C LEU A 44 -13.95 3.53 -4.90
N GLN A 45 -14.68 2.45 -4.63
CA GLN A 45 -16.10 2.49 -4.29
C GLN A 45 -16.30 2.06 -2.83
N PRO A 46 -17.11 2.77 -2.04
CA PRO A 46 -17.48 2.35 -0.69
C PRO A 46 -18.17 0.99 -0.70
N ARG A 47 -17.83 0.13 0.26
CA ARG A 47 -18.46 -1.18 0.44
C ARG A 47 -19.83 -1.09 1.13
N TYR A 48 -20.06 -0.03 1.90
CA TYR A 48 -21.28 0.14 2.68
C TYR A 48 -22.20 1.18 2.04
N ALA A 49 -23.50 0.87 1.98
CA ALA A 49 -24.49 1.69 1.29
C ALA A 49 -24.68 3.09 1.88
N ALA A 50 -24.39 3.29 3.18
CA ALA A 50 -24.47 4.60 3.83
C ALA A 50 -23.43 5.59 3.29
N ASP A 51 -22.33 5.08 2.74
CA ASP A 51 -21.25 5.89 2.16
C ASP A 51 -21.39 6.01 0.63
N ALA A 52 -22.37 5.33 0.02
CA ALA A 52 -22.54 5.29 -1.44
C ALA A 52 -22.97 6.64 -2.05
N ASP A 53 -23.58 7.51 -1.24
CA ASP A 53 -23.95 8.87 -1.65
C ASP A 53 -22.73 9.80 -1.80
N LEU A 54 -21.54 9.37 -1.37
CA LEU A 54 -20.29 10.15 -1.45
C LEU A 54 -19.59 10.04 -2.82
N GLY A 55 -20.15 9.30 -3.78
CA GLY A 55 -19.57 9.11 -5.11
C GLY A 55 -18.39 8.14 -5.12
N TYR A 56 -17.48 8.30 -6.10
CA TYR A 56 -16.25 7.54 -6.17
C TYR A 56 -15.12 8.29 -5.48
N TRP A 57 -14.15 7.55 -4.96
CA TRP A 57 -12.93 8.11 -4.41
C TRP A 57 -11.78 7.75 -5.32
N MET A 58 -10.79 8.62 -5.46
CA MET A 58 -9.61 8.36 -6.26
C MET A 58 -8.38 8.45 -5.38
N VAL A 59 -7.48 7.48 -5.51
CA VAL A 59 -6.18 7.54 -4.86
C VAL A 59 -5.35 8.63 -5.53
N TYR A 60 -4.90 9.62 -4.76
CA TYR A 60 -3.94 10.62 -5.25
C TYR A 60 -2.52 10.17 -4.93
N GLU A 61 -2.24 9.93 -3.66
CA GLU A 61 -0.94 9.43 -3.20
C GLU A 61 -1.06 8.55 -1.96
N TYR A 62 -0.01 7.77 -1.72
CA TYR A 62 0.19 6.98 -0.50
C TYR A 62 1.48 7.45 0.18
N ASP A 63 1.36 7.87 1.44
CA ASP A 63 2.51 8.27 2.26
C ASP A 63 2.98 7.07 3.13
N PRO A 64 4.15 6.46 2.83
CA PRO A 64 4.69 5.35 3.58
C PRO A 64 5.26 5.72 4.96
N GLU A 65 5.51 7.00 5.24
CA GLU A 65 6.05 7.43 6.54
C GLU A 65 4.98 7.40 7.62
N VAL A 66 3.73 7.73 7.25
CA VAL A 66 2.59 7.78 8.18
C VAL A 66 1.51 6.71 7.94
N ASP A 67 1.66 5.91 6.88
CA ASP A 67 0.74 4.82 6.49
C ASP A 67 -0.70 5.29 6.16
N VAL A 68 -0.78 6.36 5.35
CA VAL A 68 -2.03 7.06 5.02
C VAL A 68 -2.18 7.22 3.50
N TYR A 69 -3.39 7.05 3.00
CA TYR A 69 -3.75 7.43 1.63
C TYR A 69 -4.37 8.82 1.60
N HIS A 70 -3.97 9.62 0.62
CA HIS A 70 -4.67 10.82 0.22
C HIS A 70 -5.68 10.48 -0.86
N LEU A 71 -6.96 10.72 -0.59
CA LEU A 71 -8.06 10.42 -1.49
C LEU A 71 -8.75 11.69 -1.96
N LEU A 72 -9.05 11.74 -3.26
CA LEU A 72 -9.85 12.80 -3.87
C LEU A 72 -11.27 12.29 -4.12
N VAL A 73 -12.25 13.18 -3.96
CA VAL A 73 -13.64 12.89 -4.33
C VAL A 73 -13.78 13.02 -5.85
N VAL A 74 -14.39 12.02 -6.47
CA VAL A 74 -14.72 12.00 -7.90
C VAL A 74 -16.22 11.83 -8.06
N MET A 75 -16.84 12.83 -8.67
CA MET A 75 -18.24 12.82 -9.07
C MET A 75 -18.34 12.45 -10.55
N GLN A 76 -19.16 11.47 -10.86
CA GLN A 76 -19.54 11.15 -12.23
C GLN A 76 -20.84 11.88 -12.57
N HIS A 77 -20.85 12.58 -13.70
CA HIS A 77 -22.02 13.28 -14.23
C HIS A 77 -22.79 12.38 -15.21
N ASP A 78 -24.09 12.65 -15.39
CA ASP A 78 -24.98 11.87 -16.28
C ASP A 78 -24.54 11.87 -17.77
N ASN A 79 -23.80 12.90 -18.18
CA ASN A 79 -23.18 13.02 -19.51
C ASN A 79 -21.93 12.14 -19.67
N GLY A 80 -21.56 11.38 -18.65
CA GLY A 80 -20.38 10.51 -18.62
C GLY A 80 -19.06 11.23 -18.36
N THR A 81 -19.06 12.53 -18.04
CA THR A 81 -17.86 13.26 -17.60
C THR A 81 -17.62 13.02 -16.11
N PHE A 82 -16.37 13.25 -15.68
CA PHE A 82 -16.00 13.18 -14.28
C PHE A 82 -15.55 14.56 -13.83
N GLU A 83 -15.91 14.91 -12.61
CA GLU A 83 -15.40 16.08 -11.91
C GLU A 83 -14.73 15.58 -10.64
N TRP A 84 -13.52 16.06 -10.39
CA TRP A 84 -12.83 15.81 -9.14
C TRP A 84 -12.59 17.13 -8.44
N LEU A 85 -12.74 17.09 -7.12
CA LEU A 85 -12.42 18.24 -6.29
C LEU A 85 -10.91 18.28 -6.10
N GLU A 86 -10.22 19.07 -6.92
CA GLU A 86 -8.83 19.44 -6.69
C GLU A 86 -8.75 20.29 -5.42
N GLY A 87 -8.23 19.72 -4.34
CA GLY A 87 -8.09 20.32 -3.02
C GLY A 87 -7.43 19.35 -2.05
N ASP A 88 -7.24 19.73 -0.78
CA ASP A 88 -6.53 18.97 0.27
C ASP A 88 -7.12 17.57 0.58
N GLY A 89 -8.09 17.09 -0.21
CA GLY A 89 -8.65 15.75 -0.19
C GLY A 89 -9.04 15.28 1.21
N ILE A 90 -9.05 13.96 1.40
CA ILE A 90 -9.11 13.37 2.74
C ILE A 90 -7.91 12.45 2.93
N TRP A 91 -7.34 12.54 4.12
CA TRP A 91 -6.26 11.66 4.57
C TRP A 91 -6.87 10.55 5.41
N LEU A 92 -6.86 9.32 4.90
CA LEU A 92 -7.41 8.15 5.59
C LEU A 92 -6.34 7.10 5.87
N PRO A 93 -6.27 6.57 7.11
CA PRO A 93 -5.37 5.47 7.43
C PRO A 93 -5.60 4.29 6.48
N ARG A 94 -4.53 3.62 6.04
CA ARG A 94 -4.62 2.42 5.19
C ARG A 94 -5.65 1.39 5.68
N PRO A 95 -5.72 1.03 6.98
CA PRO A 95 -6.69 0.05 7.45
C PRO A 95 -8.14 0.46 7.21
N ALA A 96 -8.45 1.76 7.30
CA ALA A 96 -9.77 2.27 6.97
C ALA A 96 -10.01 2.07 5.47
N VAL A 97 -9.10 2.55 4.62
CA VAL A 97 -9.28 2.49 3.16
C VAL A 97 -9.46 1.05 2.65
N GLU A 98 -8.59 0.13 3.08
CA GLU A 98 -8.65 -1.28 2.67
C GLU A 98 -9.88 -2.03 3.21
N GLY A 99 -10.38 -1.60 4.37
CA GLY A 99 -11.56 -2.16 5.03
C GLY A 99 -12.88 -1.65 4.43
N THR A 100 -12.92 -0.39 4.01
CA THR A 100 -14.15 0.30 3.61
C THR A 100 -14.33 0.42 2.10
N PHE A 101 -13.27 0.36 1.30
CA PHE A 101 -13.38 0.54 -0.16
C PHE A 101 -12.99 -0.71 -0.97
N ARG A 102 -13.42 -0.75 -2.23
CA ARG A 102 -12.95 -1.68 -3.25
C ARG A 102 -12.52 -0.90 -4.50
N VAL A 103 -11.46 -1.36 -5.15
CA VAL A 103 -11.06 -0.84 -6.46
C VAL A 103 -12.09 -1.28 -7.49
N ILE A 104 -12.54 -0.35 -8.34
CA ILE A 104 -13.49 -0.61 -9.43
C ILE A 104 -12.92 -0.28 -10.80
N GLY A 105 -11.75 0.36 -10.85
CA GLY A 105 -11.05 0.74 -12.06
C GLY A 105 -9.94 1.73 -11.72
N SER A 106 -9.35 2.32 -12.76
CA SER A 106 -8.38 3.40 -12.60
C SER A 106 -8.79 4.55 -13.52
N PHE A 107 -8.74 5.76 -12.99
CA PHE A 107 -8.95 6.98 -13.74
C PHE A 107 -7.72 7.25 -14.61
N ASP A 108 -7.94 7.57 -15.88
CA ASP A 108 -6.86 7.97 -16.78
C ASP A 108 -7.04 9.46 -17.11
N PRO A 109 -6.34 10.36 -16.39
CA PRO A 109 -6.46 11.81 -16.63
C PRO A 109 -6.02 12.21 -18.04
N ARG A 110 -5.26 11.36 -18.76
CA ARG A 110 -4.88 11.63 -20.16
C ARG A 110 -6.00 11.35 -21.15
N LYS A 111 -7.10 10.73 -20.72
CA LYS A 111 -8.29 10.54 -21.57
C LYS A 111 -9.35 11.61 -21.36
N ASP A 112 -9.11 12.54 -20.44
CA ASP A 112 -10.05 13.62 -20.13
C ASP A 112 -10.34 14.53 -21.33
N HIS A 113 -9.35 14.73 -22.20
CA HIS A 113 -9.46 15.55 -23.42
C HIS A 113 -9.85 14.78 -24.69
N LEU A 114 -10.07 13.46 -24.62
CA LEU A 114 -10.38 12.62 -25.79
C LEU A 114 -11.90 12.43 -26.00
N ARG A 115 -12.72 13.32 -25.45
CA ARG A 115 -14.18 13.30 -25.60
C ARG A 115 -14.73 14.63 -26.12
#